data_AF-A0A352JZS0-F1
#
_entry.id   AF-A0A352JZS0-F1
#
_cell.length_a   1.000
_cell.length_b   1.000
_cell.length_c   1.000
_cell.angle_alpha   90.00
_cell.angle_beta   90.00
_cell.angle_gamma   90.00
#
_symmetry.space_group_name_H-M   'P 1'
#
loop_
_entity.id
_entity.type
_entity.pdbx_description
1 polymer ?
#
loop_
_entity_poly.entity_id
_entity_poly.type
_entity_poly.pdbx_seq_one_letter_code
_entity_poly.pdbx_strand_id
1 'polypeptide(L)'
;KLFGGGYLAWLGFGLLKHAFDKQTALAEQSSTDHLHHKRSKPFRTALTISLLNPKAILFFISFFIQFVDPSYDQPLVSFFILGCLVQIVSQIYLASVISIAVYTRRRLNQGHWFGRLGKALAGSAFVSYGLKMALTS
;
A
#
# COMPACT_ATOMS: atom_id res chain seq x y z
N LYS A 1 -6.37 24.65 3.11
CA LYS A 1 -6.14 24.18 1.72
C LYS A 1 -4.72 24.51 1.25
N LEU A 2 -4.27 25.77 1.38
CA LEU A 2 -2.87 26.20 1.15
C LEU A 2 -1.81 25.36 1.90
N PHE A 3 -1.96 25.14 3.21
CA PHE A 3 -1.02 24.31 3.99
C PHE A 3 -0.94 22.84 3.50
N GLY A 4 -2.07 22.27 3.07
CA GLY A 4 -2.12 20.91 2.53
C GLY A 4 -1.47 20.81 1.15
N GLY A 5 -1.76 21.76 0.26
CA GLY A 5 -1.17 21.82 -1.09
C GLY A 5 0.35 22.06 -1.04
N GLY A 6 0.81 22.97 -0.16
CA GLY A 6 2.23 23.22 0.08
C GLY A 6 2.98 22.01 0.63
N TYR A 7 2.38 21.28 1.58
CA TYR A 7 2.97 20.04 2.12
C TYR A 7 3.08 18.94 1.06
N LEU A 8 2.04 18.75 0.23
CA LEU A 8 2.04 17.81 -0.90
C LEU A 8 3.10 18.17 -1.94
N ALA A 9 3.23 19.45 -2.27
CA ALA A 9 4.26 19.92 -3.20
C ALA A 9 5.68 19.70 -2.64
N TRP A 10 5.89 19.98 -1.34
CA TRP A 10 7.17 19.73 -0.66
C TRP A 10 7.54 18.25 -0.65
N LEU A 11 6.59 17.35 -0.35
CA LEU A 11 6.78 15.90 -0.42
C LEU A 11 7.12 15.44 -1.83
N GLY A 12 6.36 15.89 -2.83
CA GLY A 12 6.59 15.54 -4.23
C GLY A 12 7.97 16.00 -4.73
N PHE A 13 8.40 17.19 -4.31
CA PHE A 13 9.74 17.71 -4.62
C PHE A 13 10.85 16.87 -3.96
N GLY A 14 10.66 16.42 -2.72
CA GLY A 14 11.56 15.48 -2.06
C GLY A 14 11.72 14.17 -2.83
N LEU A 15 10.61 13.59 -3.31
CA LEU A 15 10.60 12.39 -4.15
C LEU A 15 11.36 12.57 -5.47
N LEU A 16 11.20 13.73 -6.13
CA LEU A 16 11.93 14.08 -7.35
C LEU A 16 13.44 14.20 -7.06
N LYS A 17 13.83 14.91 -6.01
CA LYS A 17 15.24 15.05 -5.61
C LYS A 17 15.90 13.69 -5.36
N HIS A 18 15.22 12.80 -4.65
CA HIS A 18 15.71 11.43 -4.38
C HIS A 18 15.67 10.51 -5.60
N ALA A 19 14.87 10.80 -6.62
CA ALA A 19 14.90 10.06 -7.87
C ALA A 19 16.20 10.35 -8.64
N PHE A 20 16.65 11.60 -8.66
CA PHE A 20 17.84 12.04 -9.41
C PHE A 20 19.15 11.87 -8.65
N ASP A 21 19.12 11.80 -7.31
CA ASP A 21 20.30 11.54 -6.51
C ASP A 21 20.73 10.06 -6.57
N LYS A 22 21.89 9.83 -7.19
CA LYS A 22 22.46 8.50 -7.46
C LYS A 22 23.00 7.85 -6.18
N GLN A 23 23.33 8.65 -5.16
CA GLN A 23 23.97 8.20 -3.92
C GLN A 23 22.92 7.70 -2.90
N THR A 24 21.69 8.22 -2.94
CA THR A 24 20.60 7.77 -2.06
C THR A 24 20.06 6.39 -2.42
N ALA A 25 20.13 5.99 -3.69
CA ALA A 25 19.66 4.66 -4.12
C ALA A 25 20.48 3.51 -3.51
N LEU A 26 21.78 3.71 -3.28
CA LEU A 26 22.65 2.76 -2.59
C LEU A 26 22.44 2.79 -1.07
N ALA A 27 22.22 3.98 -0.49
CA ALA A 27 21.97 4.15 0.94
C ALA A 27 20.58 3.64 1.40
N GLU A 28 19.55 3.68 0.53
CA GLU A 28 18.23 3.10 0.82
C GLU A 28 18.30 1.57 0.96
N GLN A 29 19.13 0.91 0.15
CA GLN A 29 19.30 -0.54 0.22
C GLN A 29 19.96 -0.98 1.54
N SER A 30 20.86 -0.15 2.08
CA SER A 30 21.49 -0.35 3.40
C SER A 30 20.57 0.00 4.57
N SER A 31 19.76 1.05 4.45
CA SER A 31 18.88 1.52 5.54
C SER A 31 17.60 0.70 5.71
N THR A 32 17.09 0.04 4.66
CA THR A 32 16.01 -0.96 4.81
C THR A 32 16.42 -2.15 5.67
N ASP A 33 17.70 -2.50 5.69
CA ASP A 33 18.24 -3.60 6.50
C ASP A 33 18.27 -3.21 8.00
N HIS A 34 18.52 -1.93 8.30
CA HIS A 34 18.55 -1.41 9.67
C HIS A 34 17.17 -1.20 10.30
N LEU A 35 16.12 -0.93 9.50
CA LEU A 35 14.74 -0.77 10.01
C LEU A 35 14.07 -2.09 10.38
N HIS A 36 14.59 -3.23 9.90
CA HIS A 36 14.12 -4.56 10.28
C HIS A 36 14.47 -4.97 11.72
N HIS A 37 15.28 -4.18 12.43
CA HIS A 37 15.76 -4.51 13.78
C HIS A 37 14.85 -4.06 14.93
N LYS A 38 13.81 -3.25 14.67
CA LYS A 38 12.78 -3.01 15.70
C LYS A 38 11.82 -4.19 15.67
N ARG A 39 11.83 -5.01 16.73
CA ARG A 39 11.04 -6.22 16.99
C ARG A 39 9.52 -5.99 17.03
N SER A 40 8.98 -5.20 16.11
CA SER A 40 7.56 -5.14 15.81
C SER A 40 7.19 -6.49 15.24
N LYS A 41 6.14 -7.13 15.78
CA LYS A 41 5.56 -8.32 15.17
C LYS A 41 4.54 -7.79 14.14
N PRO A 42 4.90 -7.57 12.87
CA PRO A 42 4.08 -6.84 11.90
C PRO A 42 2.69 -7.46 11.76
N PHE A 43 2.60 -8.79 11.82
CA PHE A 43 1.32 -9.50 11.83
C PHE A 43 0.43 -9.11 13.01
N ARG A 44 0.96 -9.05 14.24
CA ARG A 44 0.17 -8.66 15.42
C ARG A 44 -0.26 -7.21 15.32
N THR A 45 0.63 -6.32 14.88
CA THR A 45 0.32 -4.91 14.69
C THR A 45 -0.79 -4.72 13.66
N ALA A 46 -0.68 -5.35 12.50
CA ALA A 46 -1.70 -5.30 11.45
C ALA A 46 -3.02 -5.92 11.91
N LEU A 47 -2.98 -7.08 12.58
CA LEU A 47 -4.16 -7.74 13.13
C LEU A 47 -4.87 -6.85 14.16
N THR A 48 -4.14 -6.28 15.11
CA THR A 48 -4.71 -5.38 16.12
C THR A 48 -5.30 -4.12 15.49
N ILE A 49 -4.61 -3.49 14.53
CA ILE A 49 -5.13 -2.31 13.83
C ILE A 49 -6.42 -2.65 13.05
N SER A 50 -6.43 -3.79 12.35
CA SER A 50 -7.60 -4.23 11.59
C SER A 50 -8.79 -4.57 12.48
N LEU A 51 -8.56 -5.24 13.61
CA LEU A 51 -9.61 -5.58 14.59
C LEU A 51 -10.16 -4.34 15.30
N LEU A 52 -9.31 -3.33 15.55
CA LEU A 52 -9.72 -2.05 16.15
C LEU A 52 -10.35 -1.09 15.15
N ASN A 53 -10.47 -1.45 13.86
CA ASN A 53 -11.09 -0.62 12.83
C ASN A 53 -12.56 -1.03 12.60
N PRO A 54 -13.53 -0.46 13.35
CA PRO A 54 -14.93 -0.84 13.21
C PRO A 54 -15.48 -0.53 11.81
N LYS A 55 -14.95 0.48 11.13
CA LYS A 55 -15.36 0.82 9.76
C LYS A 55 -15.03 -0.31 8.78
N ALA A 56 -13.86 -0.93 8.91
CA ALA A 56 -13.47 -2.06 8.07
C ALA A 56 -14.38 -3.28 8.31
N ILE A 57 -14.69 -3.58 9.57
CA ILE A 57 -15.58 -4.69 9.96
C ILE A 57 -16.98 -4.47 9.37
N LEU A 58 -17.56 -3.28 9.58
CA LEU A 58 -18.89 -2.95 9.07
C LEU A 58 -18.94 -3.00 7.54
N PHE A 59 -17.90 -2.51 6.86
CA PHE A 59 -17.81 -2.62 5.40
C PHE A 59 -17.83 -4.08 4.92
N PHE A 60 -17.02 -4.95 5.55
CA PHE A 60 -17.00 -6.38 5.21
C PHE A 60 -18.34 -7.07 5.48
N ILE A 61 -18.97 -6.81 6.63
CA ILE A 61 -20.28 -7.38 6.97
C ILE A 61 -21.35 -6.91 5.97
N SER A 62 -21.42 -5.61 5.66
CA SER A 62 -22.38 -5.07 4.69
C SER A 62 -22.18 -5.62 3.28
N PHE A 63 -20.93 -5.93 2.89
CA PHE A 63 -20.66 -6.60 1.63
C PHE A 63 -21.12 -8.06 1.67
N PHE A 64 -20.80 -8.79 2.75
CA PHE A 64 -21.16 -10.20 2.89
C PHE A 64 -22.66 -10.45 2.98
N ILE A 65 -23.42 -9.60 3.68
CA ILE A 65 -24.89 -9.73 3.78
C ILE A 65 -25.55 -9.76 2.38
N GLN A 66 -24.99 -9.06 1.39
CA GLN A 66 -25.53 -9.06 0.02
C GLN A 66 -25.48 -10.43 -0.66
N PHE A 67 -24.65 -11.35 -0.17
CA PHE A 67 -24.47 -12.70 -0.72
C PHE A 67 -25.00 -13.80 0.20
N VAL A 68 -25.51 -13.45 1.38
CA VAL A 68 -26.10 -14.42 2.33
C VAL A 68 -27.62 -14.39 2.16
N ASP A 69 -28.21 -15.56 1.91
CA ASP A 69 -29.66 -15.70 1.89
C ASP A 69 -30.22 -15.49 3.31
N PRO A 70 -31.10 -14.51 3.53
CA PRO A 70 -31.71 -14.25 4.83
C PRO A 70 -32.62 -15.39 5.33
N SER A 71 -33.05 -16.29 4.44
CA SER A 71 -33.94 -17.42 4.76
C SER A 71 -33.18 -18.67 5.22
N TYR A 72 -31.84 -18.62 5.23
CA TYR A 72 -31.01 -19.75 5.64
C TYR A 72 -30.88 -19.86 7.16
N ASP A 73 -31.10 -21.05 7.72
CA ASP A 73 -31.11 -21.29 9.17
C ASP A 73 -29.75 -21.03 9.86
N GLN A 74 -28.65 -21.03 9.11
CA GLN A 74 -27.29 -20.91 9.66
C GLN A 74 -26.44 -19.86 8.92
N PRO A 75 -26.79 -18.56 8.98
CA PRO A 75 -26.10 -17.51 8.23
C PRO A 75 -24.60 -17.40 8.56
N LEU A 76 -24.20 -17.75 9.80
CA LEU A 76 -22.80 -17.80 10.23
C LEU A 76 -21.93 -18.74 9.38
N VAL A 77 -22.49 -19.85 8.88
CA VAL A 77 -21.75 -20.78 8.01
C VAL A 77 -21.47 -20.12 6.67
N SER A 78 -22.44 -19.41 6.10
CA SER A 78 -22.26 -18.64 4.86
C SER A 78 -21.19 -17.56 5.03
N PHE A 79 -21.19 -16.82 6.14
CA PHE A 79 -20.14 -15.85 6.47
C PHE A 79 -18.75 -16.50 6.59
N PHE A 80 -18.65 -17.68 7.21
CA PHE A 80 -17.39 -18.41 7.34
C PHE A 80 -16.85 -18.85 5.99
N ILE A 81 -17.69 -19.44 5.13
CA ILE A 81 -17.33 -19.86 3.78
C ILE A 81 -16.87 -18.66 2.95
N LEU A 82 -17.61 -17.56 3.01
CA LEU A 82 -17.29 -16.33 2.26
C LEU A 82 -15.98 -15.70 2.76
N GLY A 83 -15.73 -15.72 4.07
CA GLY A 83 -14.46 -15.32 4.67
C GLY A 83 -13.28 -16.19 4.22
N CYS A 84 -13.44 -17.51 4.20
CA CYS A 84 -12.44 -18.45 3.69
C CYS A 84 -12.14 -18.21 2.21
N LEU A 85 -13.17 -18.00 1.39
CA LEU A 85 -13.01 -17.71 -0.04
C LEU A 85 -12.21 -16.42 -0.26
N VAL A 86 -12.57 -15.33 0.43
CA VAL A 86 -11.83 -14.06 0.36
C VAL A 86 -10.38 -14.25 0.81
N GLN A 87 -10.13 -15.02 1.87
CA GLN A 87 -8.79 -15.28 2.36
C GLN A 87 -7.93 -16.04 1.35
N ILE A 88 -8.49 -17.07 0.69
CA ILE A 88 -7.80 -17.84 -0.35
C ILE A 88 -7.46 -16.94 -1.54
N VAL A 89 -8.43 -16.18 -2.04
CA VAL A 89 -8.23 -15.25 -3.16
C VAL A 89 -7.18 -14.20 -2.81
N SER A 90 -7.25 -13.61 -1.61
CA SER A 90 -6.27 -12.64 -1.12
C SER A 90 -4.87 -13.24 -1.03
N GLN A 91 -4.74 -14.47 -0.56
CA GLN A 91 -3.45 -15.14 -0.43
C GLN A 91 -2.82 -15.40 -1.80
N ILE A 92 -3.62 -15.89 -2.76
CA ILE A 92 -3.17 -16.11 -4.14
C ILE A 92 -2.76 -14.79 -4.77
N TYR A 93 -3.63 -13.78 -4.68
CA TYR A 93 -3.36 -12.44 -5.23
C TYR A 93 -2.06 -11.85 -4.69
N LEU A 94 -1.88 -11.84 -3.36
CA LEU A 94 -0.69 -11.27 -2.74
C LEU A 94 0.56 -12.07 -3.08
N ALA A 95 0.48 -13.41 -3.11
CA ALA A 95 1.57 -14.26 -3.54
C ALA A 95 1.97 -13.99 -5.00
N SER A 96 0.99 -13.80 -5.90
CA SER A 96 1.24 -13.42 -7.29
C SER A 96 1.93 -12.06 -7.39
N VAL A 97 1.43 -11.04 -6.68
CA VAL A 97 2.02 -9.69 -6.66
C VAL A 97 3.47 -9.74 -6.15
N ILE A 98 3.72 -10.44 -5.03
CA ILE A 98 5.07 -10.59 -4.47
C ILE A 98 5.98 -11.33 -5.45
N SER A 99 5.50 -12.40 -6.07
CA SER A 99 6.28 -13.19 -7.04
C SER A 99 6.67 -12.34 -8.25
N ILE A 100 5.74 -11.56 -8.80
CA ILE A 100 5.99 -10.63 -9.90
C ILE A 100 6.98 -9.54 -9.47
N ALA A 101 6.82 -8.98 -8.27
CA ALA A 101 7.72 -7.95 -7.75
C ALA A 101 9.15 -8.50 -7.57
N VAL A 102 9.32 -9.70 -7.02
CA VAL A 102 10.62 -10.35 -6.83
C VAL A 102 11.25 -10.72 -8.17
N TYR A 103 10.48 -11.30 -9.10
CA TYR A 103 10.95 -11.63 -10.44
C TYR A 103 11.41 -10.38 -11.20
N THR A 104 10.57 -9.34 -11.20
CA THR A 104 10.86 -8.05 -11.82
C THR A 104 12.10 -7.40 -11.19
N ARG A 105 12.23 -7.41 -9.85
CA ARG A 105 13.41 -6.89 -9.15
C ARG A 105 14.68 -7.65 -9.53
N ARG A 106 14.63 -8.98 -9.63
CA ARG A 106 15.78 -9.80 -10.04
C ARG A 106 16.19 -9.52 -11.49
N ARG A 107 15.23 -9.34 -12.39
CA ARG A 107 15.49 -9.04 -13.81
C ARG A 107 15.95 -7.60 -14.05
N LEU A 108 15.43 -6.66 -13.26
CA LEU A 108 15.77 -5.23 -13.31
C LEU A 108 16.98 -4.87 -12.45
N ASN A 109 17.62 -5.83 -11.79
CA ASN A 109 18.79 -5.63 -10.91
C ASN A 109 20.05 -5.13 -11.66
N GLN A 110 19.93 -4.79 -12.95
CA GLN A 110 20.96 -4.10 -13.73
C GLN A 110 20.64 -2.62 -14.05
N GLY A 111 19.44 -2.11 -13.73
CA GLY A 111 19.05 -0.75 -14.07
C GLY A 111 18.33 -0.02 -12.94
N HIS A 112 19.02 0.91 -12.26
CA HIS A 112 18.43 1.86 -11.30
C HIS A 112 17.38 2.80 -11.93
N TRP A 113 17.13 2.67 -13.24
CA TRP A 113 16.25 3.51 -14.04
C TRP A 113 14.77 3.30 -13.71
N PHE A 114 14.29 2.07 -13.49
CA PHE A 114 12.88 1.83 -13.20
C PHE A 114 12.46 2.33 -11.82
N GLY A 115 13.32 2.15 -10.80
CA GLY A 115 13.09 2.74 -9.48
C GLY A 115 13.11 4.27 -9.52
N ARG A 116 14.01 4.85 -10.31
CA ARG A 116 14.06 6.30 -10.55
C ARG A 116 12.80 6.81 -11.27
N LEU A 117 12.34 6.11 -12.30
CA LEU A 117 11.16 6.48 -13.06
C LEU A 117 9.91 6.44 -12.19
N GLY A 118 9.73 5.39 -11.39
CA GLY A 118 8.61 5.28 -10.45
C GLY A 118 8.58 6.43 -9.44
N LYS A 119 9.73 6.75 -8.83
CA LYS A 119 9.85 7.90 -7.91
C LYS A 119 9.61 9.23 -8.60
N ALA A 120 10.11 9.42 -9.83
CA ALA A 120 9.93 10.63 -10.60
C ALA A 120 8.46 10.84 -11.02
N LEU A 121 7.76 9.79 -11.46
CA LEU A 121 6.34 9.85 -11.80
C LEU A 121 5.47 10.12 -10.58
N ALA A 122 5.75 9.47 -9.45
CA ALA A 122 5.04 9.74 -8.21
C ALA A 122 5.29 11.18 -7.74
N GLY A 123 6.55 11.62 -7.71
CA GLY A 123 6.92 12.98 -7.32
C GLY A 123 6.30 14.04 -8.22
N SER A 124 6.30 13.85 -9.54
CA SER A 124 5.67 14.78 -10.48
C SER A 124 4.15 14.85 -10.31
N ALA A 125 3.49 13.72 -10.07
CA ALA A 125 2.07 13.67 -9.77
C ALA A 125 1.73 14.42 -8.47
N PHE A 126 2.52 14.20 -7.41
CA PHE A 126 2.35 14.89 -6.13
C PHE A 126 2.58 16.40 -6.22
N VAL A 127 3.62 16.85 -6.92
CA VAL A 127 3.86 18.28 -7.17
C VAL A 127 2.72 18.88 -7.97
N SER A 128 2.31 18.24 -9.07
CA SER A 128 1.24 18.74 -9.94
C SER A 128 -0.08 18.88 -9.18
N TYR A 129 -0.43 17.88 -8.37
CA TYR A 129 -1.63 17.91 -7.56
C TYR A 129 -1.55 18.94 -6.42
N GLY A 130 -0.42 18.99 -5.71
CA GLY A 130 -0.19 19.97 -4.63
C GLY A 130 -0.25 21.42 -5.13
N LEU A 131 0.36 21.69 -6.29
CA LEU A 131 0.36 22.99 -6.92
C LEU A 131 -1.04 23.38 -7.42
N LYS A 132 -1.76 22.46 -8.08
CA LYS A 132 -3.16 22.68 -8.46
C LYS A 132 -4.01 23.02 -7.24
N MET A 133 -3.85 22.30 -6.14
CA MET A 133 -4.64 22.52 -4.93
C MET A 133 -4.30 23.85 -4.24
N ALA A 134 -3.04 24.28 -4.30
CA ALA A 134 -2.59 25.56 -3.77
C ALA A 134 -3.06 26.74 -4.62
N LEU A 135 -3.06 26.62 -5.96
CA LEU A 135 -3.47 27.67 -6.90
C LEU A 135 -5.00 27.76 -7.10
N THR A 136 -5.76 26.69 -6.83
CA THR A 136 -7.24 26.69 -6.79
C THR A 136 -7.78 27.14 -5.41
N SER A 137 -6.90 27.50 -4.47
CA SER A 137 -7.29 28.16 -3.22
C SER A 137 -7.21 29.67 -3.36
#